data_AF-A0A0W7W5Y7-F1
#
_entry.id   AF-A0A0W7W5Y7-F1
#
_cell.length_a   1.000
_cell.length_b   1.000
_cell.length_c   1.000
_cell.angle_alpha   90.00
_cell.angle_beta   90.00
_cell.angle_gamma   90.00
#
_symmetry.space_group_name_H-M   'P 1'
#
loop_
_entity.id
_entity.type
_entity.pdbx_description
1 polymer ?
#
loop_
_entity_poly.entity_id
_entity_poly.type
_entity_poly.pdbx_seq_one_letter_code
_entity_poly.pdbx_strand_id
1 'polypeptide(L)'
;MQPVSAKPLPDLARGYLSLRAFTQPALGIVFPVLGVFFIGLYSVAIAALSGFAGLSLLLTFVGWLCMVAGVVSGAVIVRRMVTNFVAAGRRFSALLWLGLLLPCLGFVLMLVAPFMTRYPQLQATTNGLPLLGLFIVCVILVPASGLAQSLNVRRVEREYGPAGVAALWALQQGQLAREPEYLAGYATQRKAGQP
;
A
#
# COMPACT_ATOMS: atom_id res chain seq x y z
N MET A 1 -28.03 25.83 25.39
CA MET A 1 -27.76 24.74 24.42
C MET A 1 -26.41 25.04 23.79
N GLN A 2 -25.36 24.29 24.14
CA GLN A 2 -24.07 24.46 23.47
C GLN A 2 -24.23 24.00 22.01
N PRO A 3 -23.77 24.78 21.02
CA PRO A 3 -23.77 24.32 19.65
C PRO A 3 -22.87 23.08 19.57
N VAL A 4 -23.45 21.93 19.25
CA VAL A 4 -22.71 20.73 18.90
C VAL A 4 -21.86 21.11 17.69
N SER A 5 -20.57 21.33 17.93
CA SER A 5 -19.61 21.59 16.85
C SER A 5 -19.73 20.45 15.85
N ALA A 6 -20.17 20.77 14.63
CA ALA A 6 -20.31 19.80 13.57
C ALA A 6 -18.93 19.17 13.33
N LYS A 7 -18.78 17.90 13.73
CA LYS A 7 -17.54 17.16 13.52
C LYS A 7 -17.21 17.20 12.01
N PRO A 8 -16.00 17.61 11.61
CA PRO A 8 -15.65 17.68 10.20
C PRO A 8 -15.84 16.30 9.57
N LEU A 9 -16.63 16.25 8.50
CA LEU A 9 -16.91 15.01 7.78
C LEU A 9 -15.60 14.51 7.13
N PRO A 10 -15.26 13.22 7.28
CA PRO A 10 -14.07 12.66 6.67
C PRO A 10 -14.14 12.71 5.14
N ASP A 11 -13.04 13.14 4.52
CA ASP A 11 -12.92 13.24 3.06
C ASP A 11 -12.58 11.86 2.47
N LEU A 12 -13.62 11.13 2.09
CA LEU A 12 -13.50 9.82 1.45
C LEU A 12 -12.95 9.96 0.03
N ALA A 13 -13.30 11.05 -0.68
CA ALA A 13 -12.92 11.27 -2.06
C ALA A 13 -11.44 11.55 -2.26
N ARG A 14 -10.79 12.33 -1.38
CA ARG A 14 -9.32 12.41 -1.35
C ARG A 14 -8.68 11.06 -1.00
N GLY A 15 -9.28 10.30 -0.08
CA GLY A 15 -8.84 8.95 0.25
C GLY A 15 -8.86 7.99 -0.95
N TYR A 16 -9.90 8.06 -1.76
CA TYR A 16 -10.00 7.30 -3.00
C TYR A 16 -9.03 7.77 -4.09
N LEU A 17 -8.87 9.09 -4.28
CA LEU A 17 -7.95 9.63 -5.29
C LEU A 17 -6.50 9.24 -4.98
N SER A 18 -6.10 9.29 -3.71
CA SER A 18 -4.79 8.80 -3.29
C SER A 18 -4.62 7.30 -3.55
N LEU A 19 -5.62 6.49 -3.24
CA LEU A 19 -5.59 5.04 -3.52
C LEU A 19 -5.56 4.75 -5.03
N ARG A 20 -6.30 5.52 -5.83
CA ARG A 20 -6.31 5.41 -7.29
C ARG A 20 -4.95 5.75 -7.89
N ALA A 21 -4.23 6.73 -7.34
CA ALA A 21 -2.86 7.03 -7.75
C ALA A 21 -1.93 5.82 -7.53
N PHE A 22 -2.08 5.10 -6.41
CA PHE A 22 -1.33 3.86 -6.14
C PHE A 22 -1.74 2.67 -7.02
N THR A 23 -2.91 2.72 -7.69
CA THR A 23 -3.30 1.71 -8.69
C THR A 23 -2.80 2.01 -10.11
N GLN A 24 -2.13 3.15 -10.33
CA GLN A 24 -1.47 3.41 -11.61
C GLN A 24 -0.40 2.35 -11.87
N PRO A 25 -0.22 1.89 -13.13
CA PRO A 25 0.67 0.77 -13.44
C PRO A 25 2.11 0.98 -12.98
N ALA A 26 2.61 2.21 -13.01
CA ALA A 26 3.93 2.55 -12.49
C ALA A 26 4.06 2.25 -10.99
N LEU A 27 3.17 2.81 -10.16
CA LEU A 27 3.26 2.72 -8.70
C LEU A 27 2.71 1.41 -8.13
N GLY A 28 1.68 0.84 -8.75
CA GLY A 28 1.00 -0.36 -8.26
C GLY A 28 1.58 -1.68 -8.75
N ILE A 29 2.42 -1.66 -9.79
CA ILE A 29 2.98 -2.87 -10.42
C ILE A 29 4.48 -2.73 -10.64
N VAL A 30 4.94 -1.70 -11.34
CA VAL A 30 6.36 -1.58 -11.73
C VAL A 30 7.28 -1.45 -10.52
N PHE A 31 7.01 -0.50 -9.61
CA PHE A 31 7.81 -0.30 -8.40
C PHE A 31 7.84 -1.55 -7.49
N PRO A 32 6.70 -2.19 -7.17
CA PRO A 32 6.69 -3.44 -6.39
C PRO A 32 7.43 -4.59 -7.06
N VAL A 33 7.28 -4.77 -8.38
CA VAL A 33 7.97 -5.84 -9.13
C VAL A 33 9.47 -5.63 -9.13
N LEU A 34 9.93 -4.40 -9.42
CA LEU A 34 11.34 -4.05 -9.31
C LEU A 34 11.86 -4.26 -7.89
N GLY A 35 11.07 -3.87 -6.89
CA GLY A 35 11.37 -4.07 -5.47
C GLY A 35 11.65 -5.53 -5.13
N VAL A 36 10.69 -6.40 -5.43
CA VAL A 36 10.79 -7.85 -5.20
C VAL A 36 11.91 -8.47 -6.02
N PHE A 37 12.13 -8.01 -7.25
CA PHE A 37 13.23 -8.49 -8.09
C PHE A 37 14.60 -8.16 -7.50
N PHE A 38 14.83 -6.89 -7.10
CA PHE A 38 16.11 -6.49 -6.50
C PHE A 38 16.35 -7.15 -5.14
N ILE A 39 15.32 -7.28 -4.29
CA ILE A 39 15.41 -8.00 -3.01
C ILE A 39 15.78 -9.46 -3.27
N GLY A 40 15.06 -10.14 -4.17
CA GLY A 40 15.32 -11.53 -4.52
C GLY A 40 16.72 -11.74 -5.08
N LEU A 41 17.10 -10.95 -6.09
CA LEU A 41 18.40 -11.04 -6.75
C LEU A 41 19.54 -10.78 -5.76
N TYR A 42 19.42 -9.76 -4.92
CA TYR A 42 20.44 -9.44 -3.92
C TYR A 42 20.60 -10.56 -2.89
N SER A 43 19.50 -11.10 -2.37
CA SER A 43 19.56 -12.21 -1.41
C SER A 43 20.08 -13.51 -2.02
N VAL A 44 19.73 -13.81 -3.27
CA VAL A 44 20.27 -14.98 -3.99
C VAL A 44 21.75 -14.79 -4.33
N ALA A 45 22.16 -13.59 -4.75
CA ALA A 45 23.55 -13.27 -5.04
C ALA A 45 24.42 -13.39 -3.78
N ILE A 46 23.95 -12.91 -2.63
CA ILE A 46 24.62 -13.12 -1.34
C ILE A 46 24.69 -14.61 -1.02
N ALA A 47 23.61 -15.36 -1.21
CA ALA A 47 23.61 -16.78 -0.95
C ALA A 47 24.61 -17.55 -1.81
N ALA A 48 24.68 -17.21 -3.11
CA ALA A 48 25.65 -17.78 -4.03
C ALA A 48 27.10 -17.42 -3.67
N LEU A 49 27.38 -16.14 -3.39
CA LEU A 49 28.72 -15.67 -2.99
C LEU A 49 29.19 -16.28 -1.67
N SER A 50 28.25 -16.57 -0.75
CA SER A 50 28.57 -17.11 0.57
C SER A 50 28.69 -18.63 0.60
N GLY A 51 28.54 -19.30 -0.55
CA GLY A 51 28.52 -20.77 -0.61
C GLY A 51 27.35 -21.39 0.17
N PHE A 52 26.27 -20.64 0.38
CA PHE A 52 25.10 -21.10 1.11
C PHE A 52 24.35 -22.14 0.28
N ALA A 53 24.61 -23.42 0.55
CA ALA A 53 23.90 -24.56 -0.01
C ALA A 53 22.87 -25.14 0.97
N GLY A 54 21.78 -25.70 0.44
CA GLY A 54 20.79 -26.44 1.23
C GLY A 54 19.66 -25.58 1.80
N LEU A 55 19.43 -25.68 3.13
CA LEU A 55 18.21 -25.20 3.79
C LEU A 55 18.09 -23.66 3.79
N SER A 56 19.20 -22.93 3.84
CA SER A 56 19.21 -21.46 3.80
C SER A 56 18.76 -20.92 2.44
N LEU A 57 19.27 -21.49 1.34
CA LEU A 57 18.87 -21.10 -0.02
C LEU A 57 17.40 -21.44 -0.30
N LEU A 58 16.93 -22.58 0.24
CA LEU A 58 15.51 -22.94 0.19
C LEU A 58 14.63 -21.94 0.96
N LEU A 59 15.02 -21.53 2.17
CA LEU A 59 14.32 -20.51 2.96
C LEU A 59 14.31 -19.14 2.26
N THR A 60 15.42 -18.73 1.64
CA THR A 60 15.50 -17.49 0.86
C THR A 60 14.56 -17.54 -0.35
N PHE A 61 14.51 -18.67 -1.06
CA PHE A 61 13.63 -18.84 -2.21
C PHE A 61 12.15 -18.86 -1.80
N VAL A 62 11.80 -19.59 -0.73
CA VAL A 62 10.44 -19.58 -0.17
C VAL A 62 10.04 -18.17 0.29
N GLY A 63 10.94 -17.47 0.98
CA GLY A 63 10.70 -16.10 1.40
C GLY A 63 10.45 -15.15 0.24
N TRP A 64 11.23 -15.30 -0.84
CA TRP A 64 11.03 -14.54 -2.08
C TRP A 64 9.68 -14.85 -2.74
N LEU A 65 9.27 -16.12 -2.83
CA LEU A 65 7.95 -16.51 -3.34
C LEU A 65 6.81 -15.94 -2.51
N CYS A 66 6.94 -15.93 -1.18
CA CYS A 66 5.97 -15.29 -0.28
C CYS A 66 5.84 -13.79 -0.56
N MET A 67 6.94 -13.10 -0.86
CA MET A 67 6.90 -11.69 -1.28
C MET A 67 6.19 -11.51 -2.61
N VAL A 68 6.51 -12.32 -3.62
CA VAL A 68 5.84 -12.25 -4.93
C VAL A 68 4.34 -12.45 -4.78
N ALA A 69 3.93 -13.50 -4.06
CA ALA A 69 2.52 -13.78 -3.80
C ALA A 69 1.85 -12.64 -3.02
N GLY A 70 2.56 -12.06 -2.03
CA GLY A 70 2.11 -10.89 -1.26
C GLY A 70 1.88 -9.65 -2.11
N VAL A 71 2.83 -9.31 -2.97
CA VAL A 71 2.74 -8.14 -3.88
C VAL A 71 1.61 -8.33 -4.89
N VAL A 72 1.54 -9.49 -5.55
CA VAL A 72 0.51 -9.76 -6.56
C VAL A 72 -0.88 -9.76 -5.92
N SER A 73 -1.06 -10.45 -4.78
CA SER A 73 -2.33 -10.46 -4.08
C SER A 73 -2.70 -9.06 -3.57
N GLY A 74 -1.78 -8.34 -2.94
CA GLY A 74 -1.98 -6.98 -2.45
C GLY A 74 -2.41 -6.01 -3.56
N ALA A 75 -1.72 -6.02 -4.71
CA ALA A 75 -2.06 -5.18 -5.85
C ALA A 75 -3.45 -5.51 -6.42
N VAL A 76 -3.79 -6.79 -6.58
CA VAL A 76 -5.12 -7.23 -7.05
C VAL A 76 -6.21 -6.83 -6.07
N ILE A 77 -5.97 -6.98 -4.76
CA ILE A 77 -6.92 -6.64 -3.70
C ILE A 77 -7.15 -5.13 -3.66
N VAL A 78 -6.09 -4.31 -3.71
CA VAL A 78 -6.20 -2.84 -3.75
C VAL A 78 -6.95 -2.38 -5.01
N ARG A 79 -6.67 -2.99 -6.16
CA ARG A 79 -7.41 -2.70 -7.40
C ARG A 79 -8.90 -3.02 -7.27
N ARG A 80 -9.25 -4.18 -6.68
CA ARG A 80 -10.65 -4.57 -6.40
C ARG A 80 -11.32 -3.68 -5.35
N MET A 81 -10.54 -3.17 -4.40
CA MET A 81 -11.01 -2.22 -3.38
C MET A 81 -11.33 -0.87 -4.01
N VAL A 82 -10.51 -0.36 -4.93
CA VAL A 82 -10.80 0.87 -5.69
C VAL A 82 -12.09 0.73 -6.49
N THR A 83 -12.32 -0.41 -7.14
CA THR A 83 -13.58 -0.63 -7.89
C THR A 83 -14.82 -0.76 -6.99
N ASN A 84 -14.66 -1.17 -5.73
CA ASN A 84 -15.75 -1.41 -4.78
C ASN A 84 -15.58 -0.59 -3.49
N PHE A 85 -15.19 0.68 -3.63
CA PHE A 85 -14.73 1.51 -2.51
C PHE A 85 -15.75 1.65 -1.37
N VAL A 86 -17.03 1.76 -1.70
CA VAL A 86 -18.13 1.85 -0.70
C VAL A 86 -18.21 0.59 0.17
N ALA A 87 -17.84 -0.58 -0.36
CA ALA A 87 -17.82 -1.85 0.38
C ALA A 87 -16.45 -2.19 0.99
N ALA A 88 -15.47 -1.27 0.89
CA ALA A 88 -14.09 -1.51 1.28
C ALA A 88 -13.93 -1.86 2.77
N GLY A 89 -14.67 -1.17 3.64
CA GLY A 89 -14.54 -1.29 5.10
C GLY A 89 -14.82 -2.69 5.65
N ARG A 90 -15.79 -3.40 5.07
CA ARG A 90 -16.24 -4.71 5.57
C ARG A 90 -15.62 -5.90 4.85
N ARG A 91 -15.35 -5.79 3.54
CA ARG A 91 -15.00 -6.95 2.68
C ARG A 91 -13.50 -7.15 2.45
N PHE A 92 -12.69 -6.10 2.55
CA PHE A 92 -11.31 -6.14 2.07
C PHE A 92 -10.25 -6.10 3.18
N SER A 93 -10.61 -5.75 4.42
CA SER A 93 -9.66 -5.59 5.52
C SER A 93 -8.83 -6.86 5.79
N ALA A 94 -9.46 -8.03 5.87
CA ALA A 94 -8.75 -9.30 6.11
C ALA A 94 -7.80 -9.69 4.96
N LEU A 95 -8.23 -9.45 3.71
CA LEU A 95 -7.43 -9.73 2.52
C LEU A 95 -6.22 -8.80 2.42
N LEU A 96 -6.39 -7.52 2.76
CA LEU A 96 -5.27 -6.56 2.77
C LEU A 96 -4.27 -6.87 3.89
N TRP A 97 -4.74 -7.35 5.05
CA TRP A 97 -3.86 -7.87 6.10
C TRP A 97 -3.05 -9.07 5.61
N LEU A 98 -3.66 -10.00 4.89
CA LEU A 98 -2.94 -11.12 4.28
C LEU A 98 -1.89 -10.63 3.27
N GLY A 99 -2.25 -9.65 2.43
CA GLY A 99 -1.34 -8.99 1.49
C GLY A 99 -0.18 -8.22 2.15
N LEU A 100 -0.27 -7.91 3.45
CA LEU A 100 0.81 -7.30 4.24
C LEU A 100 1.63 -8.35 5.01
N LEU A 101 0.96 -9.33 5.64
CA LEU A 101 1.62 -10.33 6.47
C LEU A 101 2.48 -11.29 5.66
N LEU A 102 2.00 -11.72 4.49
CA LEU A 102 2.72 -12.67 3.63
C LEU A 102 4.09 -12.14 3.14
N PRO A 103 4.21 -10.90 2.61
CA PRO A 103 5.51 -10.36 2.24
C PRO A 103 6.40 -10.07 3.46
N CYS A 104 5.83 -9.69 4.60
CA CYS A 104 6.59 -9.53 5.85
C CYS A 104 7.19 -10.86 6.33
N LEU A 105 6.40 -11.95 6.31
CA LEU A 105 6.89 -13.29 6.60
C LEU A 105 8.02 -13.66 5.63
N GLY A 106 7.83 -13.39 4.33
CA GLY A 106 8.85 -13.61 3.31
C GLY A 106 10.15 -12.88 3.60
N PHE A 107 10.08 -11.60 3.98
CA PHE A 107 11.24 -10.80 4.36
C PHE A 107 11.96 -11.34 5.59
N VAL A 108 11.20 -11.72 6.63
CA VAL A 108 11.78 -12.32 7.85
C VAL A 108 12.49 -13.63 7.52
N LEU A 109 11.91 -14.48 6.67
CA LEU A 109 12.57 -15.72 6.23
C LEU A 109 13.89 -15.44 5.51
N MET A 110 13.94 -14.41 4.65
CA MET A 110 15.17 -14.01 3.95
C MET A 110 16.22 -13.42 4.90
N LEU A 111 15.81 -12.70 5.96
CA LEU A 111 16.71 -12.19 6.99
C LEU A 111 17.25 -13.30 7.91
N VAL A 112 16.44 -14.31 8.23
CA VAL A 112 16.82 -15.42 9.12
C VAL A 112 17.68 -16.47 8.40
N ALA A 113 17.48 -16.65 7.09
CA ALA A 113 18.22 -17.61 6.26
C ALA A 113 19.75 -17.62 6.46
N PRO A 114 20.47 -16.49 6.51
CA PRO A 114 21.92 -16.48 6.75
C PRO A 114 22.33 -16.99 8.14
N PHE A 115 21.47 -16.86 9.16
CA PHE A 115 21.76 -17.34 10.53
C PHE A 115 21.67 -18.86 10.67
N MET A 116 21.00 -19.54 9.73
CA MET A 116 20.89 -21.00 9.72
C MET A 116 22.13 -21.70 9.14
N THR A 117 23.15 -20.92 8.76
CA THR A 117 24.38 -21.45 8.15
C THR A 117 25.54 -21.46 9.13
N ARG A 118 26.47 -22.41 8.96
CA ARG A 118 27.63 -22.61 9.85
C ARG A 118 28.79 -21.62 9.61
N TYR A 119 28.64 -20.66 8.69
CA TYR A 119 29.72 -19.74 8.30
C TYR A 119 29.33 -18.27 8.56
N PRO A 120 29.47 -17.77 9.81
CA PRO A 120 29.07 -16.42 10.20
C PRO A 120 29.98 -15.30 9.67
N GLN A 121 31.15 -15.63 9.11
CA GLN A 121 32.20 -14.66 8.77
C GLN A 121 31.84 -13.69 7.61
N LEU A 122 30.80 -13.99 6.82
CA LEU A 122 30.27 -13.09 5.79
C LEU A 122 29.11 -12.19 6.27
N GLN A 123 28.61 -12.37 7.50
CA GLN A 123 27.44 -11.63 8.04
C GLN A 123 27.66 -10.11 8.16
N ALA A 124 28.91 -9.65 8.15
CA ALA A 124 29.23 -8.22 8.21
C ALA A 124 28.93 -7.45 6.90
N THR A 125 28.70 -8.15 5.77
CA THR A 125 28.47 -7.52 4.46
C THR A 125 26.98 -7.33 4.10
N THR A 126 26.06 -7.90 4.88
CA THR A 126 24.61 -7.75 4.65
C THR A 126 24.15 -6.35 5.05
N ASN A 127 24.19 -5.43 4.10
CA ASN A 127 23.50 -4.13 4.18
C ASN A 127 21.97 -4.35 4.25
N GLY A 128 21.45 -4.64 5.44
CA GLY A 128 20.01 -4.86 5.67
C GLY A 128 19.17 -3.57 5.59
N LEU A 129 19.80 -2.40 5.79
CA LEU A 129 19.13 -1.10 5.76
C LEU A 129 18.60 -0.71 4.36
N PRO A 130 19.37 -0.81 3.27
CA PRO A 130 18.87 -0.60 1.91
C PRO A 130 17.75 -1.57 1.52
N LEU A 131 17.89 -2.85 1.89
CA LEU A 131 16.87 -3.87 1.64
C LEU A 131 15.56 -3.56 2.37
N LEU A 132 15.64 -3.11 3.63
CA LEU A 132 14.50 -2.68 4.41
C LEU A 132 13.81 -1.47 3.77
N GLY A 133 14.60 -0.47 3.33
CA GLY A 133 14.06 0.70 2.62
C GLY A 133 13.33 0.31 1.34
N LEU A 134 13.93 -0.56 0.53
CA LEU A 134 13.33 -1.07 -0.71
C LEU A 134 12.07 -1.90 -0.44
N PHE A 135 12.08 -2.70 0.62
CA PHE A 135 10.92 -3.48 1.06
C PHE A 135 9.76 -2.58 1.51
N ILE A 136 10.04 -1.55 2.31
CA ILE A 136 9.00 -0.63 2.79
C ILE A 136 8.38 0.14 1.61
N VAL A 137 9.23 0.74 0.77
CA VAL A 137 8.79 1.63 -0.32
C VAL A 137 8.10 0.86 -1.43
N CYS A 138 8.65 -0.29 -1.84
CA CYS A 138 8.15 -1.02 -3.00
C CYS A 138 7.10 -2.07 -2.64
N VAL A 139 7.16 -2.68 -1.46
CA VAL A 139 6.33 -3.86 -1.12
C VAL A 139 5.22 -3.52 -0.13
N ILE A 140 5.55 -2.81 0.96
CA ILE A 140 4.57 -2.53 2.03
C ILE A 140 3.64 -1.37 1.69
N LEU A 141 4.12 -0.34 0.99
CA LEU A 141 3.39 0.92 0.80
C LEU A 141 2.00 0.74 0.19
N VAL A 142 1.89 -0.12 -0.82
CA VAL A 142 0.62 -0.40 -1.53
C VAL A 142 -0.42 -1.07 -0.63
N PRO A 143 -0.19 -2.24 -0.01
CA PRO A 143 -1.16 -2.85 0.90
C PRO A 143 -1.42 -2.00 2.15
N ALA A 144 -0.41 -1.28 2.68
CA ALA A 144 -0.57 -0.40 3.84
C ALA A 144 -1.50 0.78 3.55
N SER A 145 -1.36 1.42 2.39
CA SER A 145 -2.27 2.49 1.96
C SER A 145 -3.71 2.00 1.80
N GLY A 146 -3.90 0.80 1.23
CA GLY A 146 -5.20 0.14 1.15
C GLY A 146 -5.80 -0.14 2.53
N LEU A 147 -4.99 -0.64 3.48
CA LEU A 147 -5.41 -0.88 4.86
C LEU A 147 -5.88 0.40 5.54
N ALA A 148 -5.08 1.47 5.48
CA ALA A 148 -5.41 2.75 6.07
C ALA A 148 -6.75 3.29 5.55
N GLN A 149 -6.96 3.22 4.24
CA GLN A 149 -8.23 3.65 3.63
C GLN A 149 -9.40 2.74 4.01
N SER A 150 -9.20 1.41 4.08
CA SER A 150 -10.25 0.49 4.51
C SER A 150 -10.70 0.74 5.96
N LEU A 151 -9.77 1.08 6.86
CA LEU A 151 -10.06 1.41 8.25
C LEU A 151 -10.78 2.75 8.39
N ASN A 152 -10.40 3.75 7.58
CA ASN A 152 -11.11 5.03 7.50
C ASN A 152 -12.57 4.81 7.04
N VAL A 153 -12.80 4.08 5.95
CA VAL A 153 -14.15 3.74 5.47
C VAL A 153 -14.94 3.00 6.55
N ARG A 154 -14.31 2.02 7.23
CA ARG A 154 -14.95 1.26 8.31
C ARG A 154 -15.32 2.13 9.52
N ARG A 155 -14.52 3.17 9.83
CA ARG A 155 -14.84 4.13 10.89
C ARG A 155 -16.11 4.93 10.53
N VAL A 156 -16.22 5.38 9.29
CA VAL A 156 -17.43 6.08 8.80
C VAL A 156 -18.63 5.15 8.76
N GLU A 157 -18.45 3.90 8.32
CA GLU A 157 -19.50 2.88 8.30
C GLU A 157 -20.04 2.60 9.71
N ARG A 158 -19.19 2.61 10.74
CA ARG A 158 -19.61 2.47 12.15
C ARG A 158 -20.38 3.68 12.67
N GLU A 159 -20.04 4.89 12.23
CA GLU A 159 -20.68 6.13 12.70
C GLU A 159 -22.00 6.43 11.97
N TYR A 160 -22.10 6.16 10.66
CA TYR A 160 -23.23 6.59 9.81
C TYR A 160 -23.92 5.45 9.05
N GLY A 161 -23.46 4.21 9.22
CA GLY A 161 -23.95 3.05 8.48
C GLY A 161 -23.49 3.02 7.01
N PRO A 162 -23.76 1.92 6.30
CA PRO A 162 -23.34 1.73 4.91
C PRO A 162 -24.01 2.70 3.94
N ALA A 163 -25.27 3.08 4.20
CA ALA A 163 -25.99 4.08 3.40
C ALA A 163 -25.38 5.49 3.56
N GLY A 164 -24.93 5.84 4.77
CA GLY A 164 -24.23 7.10 5.03
C GLY A 164 -22.90 7.21 4.30
N VAL A 165 -22.13 6.12 4.25
CA VAL A 165 -20.88 6.05 3.45
C VAL A 165 -21.17 6.25 1.95
N ALA A 166 -22.20 5.58 1.41
CA ALA A 166 -22.57 5.71 0.01
C ALA A 166 -23.04 7.13 -0.35
N ALA A 167 -23.84 7.75 0.52
CA ALA A 167 -24.32 9.13 0.34
C ALA A 167 -23.19 10.15 0.42
N LEU A 168 -22.28 10.03 1.41
CA LEU A 168 -21.10 10.89 1.54
C LEU A 168 -20.17 10.74 0.34
N TRP A 169 -19.97 9.51 -0.13
CA TRP A 169 -19.18 9.21 -1.31
C TRP A 169 -19.75 9.88 -2.56
N ALA A 170 -21.07 9.73 -2.82
CA ALA A 170 -21.73 10.32 -3.97
C ALA A 170 -21.70 11.87 -3.92
N LEU A 171 -21.90 12.46 -2.74
CA LEU A 171 -21.86 13.91 -2.54
C LEU A 171 -20.46 14.48 -2.82
N GLN A 172 -19.41 13.82 -2.30
CA GLN A 172 -18.03 14.27 -2.53
C GLN A 172 -17.60 14.09 -3.99
N GLN A 173 -18.02 13.01 -4.67
CA GLN A 173 -17.78 12.86 -6.10
C GLN A 173 -18.44 13.98 -6.92
N GLY A 174 -19.68 14.36 -6.57
CA GLY A 174 -20.38 15.47 -7.23
C GLY A 174 -19.72 16.83 -7.01
N GLN A 175 -19.15 17.06 -5.82
CA GLN A 175 -18.40 18.28 -5.52
C GLN A 175 -17.07 18.35 -6.29
N LEU A 176 -16.31 17.25 -6.33
CA LEU A 176 -15.06 17.15 -7.10
C LEU A 176 -15.26 17.33 -8.60
N ALA A 177 -16.38 16.84 -9.14
CA ALA A 177 -16.71 17.02 -10.56
C ALA A 177 -16.92 18.50 -10.94
N ARG A 178 -17.40 19.32 -9.98
CA ARG A 178 -17.64 20.77 -10.18
C ARG A 178 -16.47 21.65 -9.78
N GLU A 179 -15.49 21.12 -9.05
CA GLU A 179 -14.27 21.81 -8.64
C GLU A 179 -13.53 22.53 -9.78
N PRO A 180 -13.35 21.96 -10.99
CA PRO A 180 -12.71 22.67 -12.10
C PRO A 180 -13.52 23.88 -12.60
N GLU A 181 -14.86 23.84 -12.56
CA GLU A 181 -15.72 24.97 -12.94
C GLU A 181 -15.59 26.11 -11.94
N TYR A 182 -15.57 25.79 -10.64
CA TYR A 182 -15.33 26.79 -9.59
C TYR A 182 -13.93 27.41 -9.71
N LEU A 183 -12.89 26.58 -9.89
CA LEU A 183 -11.51 27.04 -10.04
C LEU A 183 -11.33 27.89 -11.31
N ALA A 184 -12.00 27.55 -12.41
CA ALA A 184 -12.03 28.35 -13.63
C ALA A 184 -12.70 29.72 -13.38
N GLY A 185 -13.82 29.75 -12.64
CA GLY A 185 -14.48 30.99 -12.22
C GLY A 185 -13.57 31.91 -11.41
N TYR A 186 -12.84 31.37 -10.42
CA TYR A 186 -11.86 32.14 -9.64
C TYR A 186 -10.65 32.61 -10.47
N ALA A 187 -10.17 31.78 -11.39
CA ALA A 187 -9.08 32.15 -12.30
C ALA A 187 -9.48 33.30 -13.25
N THR A 188 -10.74 33.33 -13.70
CA THR A 188 -11.26 34.45 -14.51
C THR A 188 -11.45 35.73 -13.71
N GLN A 189 -11.89 35.66 -12.44
CA GLN A 189 -12.01 36.85 -11.59
C GLN A 189 -10.65 37.50 -11.26
N ARG A 190 -9.57 36.72 -11.19
CA ARG A 190 -8.23 37.27 -10.96
C ARG A 190 -7.69 38.11 -12.13
N LYS A 191 -8.13 37.85 -13.37
CA LYS A 191 -7.77 38.68 -14.53
C LYS A 191 -8.61 39.96 -14.65
N ALA A 192 -9.77 40.02 -14.01
CA ALA A 192 -10.68 41.17 -14.07
C ALA A 192 -10.51 42.15 -12.89
N GLY A 193 -9.57 41.89 -11.96
CA GLY A 193 -9.41 42.65 -10.72
C GLY A 193 -7.98 43.04 -10.35
N GLN A 194 -7.04 43.07 -11.31
CA GLN A 194 -5.75 43.74 -11.10
C GLN A 194 -5.82 45.16 -11.68
N PRO A 195 -5.66 46.23 -10.86
CA PRO A 195 -5.32 47.56 -11.38
C PRO A 195 -3.94 47.58 -12.02
#